data_AF-A0A497NVZ2-F1
#
_entry.id   AF-A0A497NVZ2-F1
#
_cell.length_a   1.000
_cell.length_b   1.000
_cell.length_c   1.000
_cell.angle_alpha   90.00
_cell.angle_beta   90.00
_cell.angle_gamma   90.00
#
_symmetry.space_group_name_H-M   'P 1'
#
loop_
_entity.id
_entity.type
_entity.pdbx_description
1 polymer ?
#
loop_
_entity_poly.entity_id
_entity_poly.type
_entity_poly.pdbx_seq_one_letter_code
_entity_poly.pdbx_strand_id
1 'polypeptide(L)'
;MSEISLSPIGKEQIHKLETILLVNSILRPEVLEELKNPEGRITWVDSLAVAAAALARERAKMTVSQIAEELGRTEATIRNHLQGKTRAGQIVRETFERIARDGADIILPTMLSSEEISRLKDELEREKKLRQEMQVFLEEAHRTLSQLLSKIDRLMA
;
A
#
# COMPACT_ATOMS: atom_id res chain seq x y z
N MET A 1 -11.59 -4.33 12.51
CA MET A 1 -11.90 -3.87 11.14
C MET A 1 -13.27 -4.44 10.79
N SER A 2 -14.19 -3.63 10.25
CA SER A 2 -15.53 -4.12 9.89
C SER A 2 -15.44 -5.15 8.76
N GLU A 3 -16.08 -6.30 8.92
CA GLU A 3 -16.17 -7.35 7.91
C GLU A 3 -16.69 -6.78 6.58
N ILE A 4 -15.96 -7.01 5.49
CA ILE A 4 -16.33 -6.50 4.17
C ILE A 4 -17.23 -7.54 3.49
N SER A 5 -18.48 -7.15 3.24
CA SER A 5 -19.44 -8.02 2.53
C SER A 5 -19.12 -8.10 1.03
N LEU A 6 -19.03 -9.33 0.51
CA LEU A 6 -18.93 -9.60 -0.94
C LEU A 6 -20.27 -9.45 -1.68
N SER A 7 -21.36 -9.27 -0.94
CA SER A 7 -22.70 -8.94 -1.45
C SER A 7 -23.18 -7.69 -0.70
N PRO A 8 -22.58 -6.52 -0.99
CA PRO A 8 -22.81 -5.31 -0.21
C PRO A 8 -24.25 -4.81 -0.35
N ILE A 9 -24.80 -4.33 0.75
CA ILE A 9 -26.14 -3.75 0.82
C ILE A 9 -26.03 -2.28 1.21
N GLY A 10 -26.56 -1.40 0.37
CA GLY A 10 -26.53 0.05 0.58
C GLY A 10 -25.19 0.71 0.24
N LYS A 11 -25.21 2.05 0.20
CA LYS A 11 -24.09 2.87 -0.30
C LYS A 11 -22.78 2.66 0.46
N GLU A 12 -22.86 2.52 1.79
CA GLU A 12 -21.67 2.37 2.62
C GLU A 12 -20.92 1.07 2.34
N GLN A 13 -21.64 -0.06 2.26
CA GLN A 13 -21.01 -1.35 1.98
C GLN A 13 -20.48 -1.43 0.55
N ILE A 14 -21.19 -0.83 -0.42
CA ILE A 14 -20.72 -0.72 -1.80
C ILE A 14 -19.39 0.04 -1.83
N HIS A 15 -19.32 1.18 -1.16
CA HIS A 15 -18.09 1.98 -1.11
C HIS A 15 -16.94 1.26 -0.41
N LYS A 16 -17.22 0.49 0.65
CA LYS A 16 -16.20 -0.35 1.31
C LYS A 16 -15.65 -1.42 0.36
N LEU A 17 -16.52 -2.14 -0.35
CA LEU A 17 -16.10 -3.14 -1.34
C LEU A 17 -15.34 -2.51 -2.51
N GLU A 18 -15.81 -1.38 -3.02
CA GLU A 18 -15.12 -0.60 -4.06
C GLU A 18 -13.71 -0.20 -3.61
N THR A 19 -13.59 0.36 -2.40
CA THR A 19 -12.31 0.81 -1.85
C THR A 19 -11.31 -0.33 -1.72
N ILE A 20 -11.72 -1.46 -1.14
CA ILE A 20 -10.81 -2.59 -0.94
C ILE A 20 -10.38 -3.21 -2.28
N LEU A 21 -11.29 -3.27 -3.26
CA LEU A 21 -10.99 -3.77 -4.60
C LEU A 21 -9.99 -2.86 -5.32
N LEU A 22 -10.20 -1.54 -5.25
CA LEU A 22 -9.33 -0.57 -5.87
C LEU A 22 -7.93 -0.61 -5.26
N VAL A 23 -7.82 -0.54 -3.92
CA VAL A 23 -6.54 -0.54 -3.21
C VAL A 23 -5.76 -1.82 -3.51
N ASN A 24 -6.37 -2.99 -3.35
CA ASN A 24 -5.71 -4.26 -3.62
C ASN A 24 -5.32 -4.42 -5.10
N SER A 25 -6.10 -3.86 -6.02
CA SER A 25 -5.77 -3.91 -7.45
C SER A 25 -4.59 -3.00 -7.80
N ILE A 26 -4.51 -1.80 -7.19
CA ILE A 26 -3.37 -0.87 -7.36
C ILE A 26 -2.08 -1.48 -6.80
N LEU A 27 -2.16 -2.16 -5.66
CA LEU A 27 -1.00 -2.75 -4.97
C LEU A 27 -0.47 -4.03 -5.65
N ARG A 28 -1.09 -4.49 -6.73
CA ARG A 28 -0.53 -5.60 -7.51
C ARG A 28 0.80 -5.18 -8.15
N PRO A 29 1.85 -6.02 -8.09
CA PRO A 29 3.17 -5.69 -8.63
C PRO A 29 3.12 -5.20 -10.09
N GLU A 30 2.38 -5.89 -10.95
CA GLU A 30 2.25 -5.51 -12.36
C GLU A 30 1.56 -4.16 -12.56
N VAL A 31 0.66 -3.76 -11.66
CA VAL A 31 0.01 -2.44 -11.73
C VAL A 31 0.95 -1.37 -11.22
N LEU A 32 1.68 -1.64 -10.13
CA LEU A 32 2.68 -0.71 -9.61
C LEU A 32 3.76 -0.38 -10.65
N GLU A 33 4.19 -1.36 -11.46
CA GLU A 33 5.12 -1.12 -12.56
C GLU A 33 4.52 -0.19 -13.63
N GLU A 34 3.28 -0.45 -14.06
CA GLU A 34 2.57 0.40 -15.03
C GLU A 34 2.40 1.84 -14.52
N LEU A 35 2.12 2.00 -13.22
CA LEU A 35 1.99 3.31 -12.59
C LEU A 35 3.32 4.07 -12.54
N LYS A 36 4.50 3.45 -12.70
CA LYS A 36 5.76 4.20 -12.77
C LYS A 36 5.82 5.08 -14.02
N ASN A 37 5.17 4.68 -15.12
CA ASN A 37 5.09 5.48 -16.34
C ASN A 37 4.12 6.67 -16.16
N PRO A 38 4.61 7.94 -16.17
CA PRO A 38 3.77 9.11 -15.95
C PRO A 38 2.66 9.28 -17.00
N GLU A 39 2.92 8.90 -18.24
CA GLU A 39 1.99 9.11 -19.37
C GLU A 39 0.74 8.23 -19.26
N GLY A 40 0.90 6.99 -18.78
CA GLY A 40 -0.20 6.02 -18.65
C GLY A 40 -0.88 6.01 -17.27
N ARG A 41 -0.26 6.60 -16.24
CA ARG A 41 -0.71 6.49 -14.84
C ARG A 41 -2.15 6.92 -14.63
N ILE A 42 -2.54 8.07 -15.19
CA ILE A 42 -3.89 8.64 -15.00
C ILE A 42 -4.94 7.69 -15.61
N THR A 43 -4.70 7.19 -16.81
CA THR A 43 -5.60 6.26 -17.50
C THR A 43 -5.72 4.93 -16.74
N TRP A 44 -4.62 4.43 -16.18
CA TRP A 44 -4.62 3.23 -15.36
C TRP A 44 -5.46 3.40 -14.08
N VAL A 45 -5.26 4.50 -13.35
CA VAL A 45 -6.00 4.79 -12.12
C VAL A 45 -7.50 4.96 -12.43
N ASP A 46 -7.86 5.72 -13.46
CA ASP A 46 -9.27 5.91 -13.85
C ASP A 46 -9.92 4.57 -14.25
N SER A 47 -9.24 3.77 -15.07
CA SER A 47 -9.75 2.48 -15.53
C SER A 47 -9.96 1.48 -14.38
N LEU A 48 -9.03 1.45 -13.42
CA LEU A 48 -9.14 0.60 -12.22
C LEU A 48 -10.24 1.07 -11.28
N ALA A 49 -10.37 2.39 -11.07
CA ALA A 49 -11.43 2.98 -10.26
C ALA A 49 -12.81 2.65 -10.82
N VAL A 50 -13.01 2.86 -12.13
CA VAL A 50 -14.28 2.53 -12.81
C VAL A 50 -14.58 1.03 -12.73
N ALA A 51 -13.57 0.17 -12.94
CA ALA A 51 -13.74 -1.28 -12.84
C ALA A 51 -14.12 -1.75 -11.43
N ALA A 52 -13.45 -1.23 -10.39
CA ALA A 52 -13.74 -1.54 -8.99
C ALA A 52 -15.13 -1.07 -8.59
N ALA A 53 -15.49 0.17 -8.97
CA ALA A 53 -16.79 0.76 -8.70
C ALA A 53 -17.92 0.00 -9.40
N ALA A 54 -17.71 -0.43 -10.65
CA ALA A 54 -18.66 -1.24 -11.40
C ALA A 54 -18.86 -2.61 -10.76
N LEU A 55 -17.78 -3.31 -10.41
CA LEU A 55 -17.87 -4.64 -9.80
C LEU A 55 -18.55 -4.60 -8.43
N ALA A 56 -18.24 -3.61 -7.59
CA ALA A 56 -18.88 -3.47 -6.28
C ALA A 56 -20.40 -3.29 -6.38
N ARG A 57 -20.87 -2.55 -7.39
CA ARG A 57 -22.30 -2.33 -7.66
C ARG A 57 -22.98 -3.54 -8.30
N GLU A 58 -22.29 -4.26 -9.18
CA GLU A 58 -22.76 -5.55 -9.71
C GLU A 58 -23.02 -6.53 -8.55
N ARG A 59 -22.10 -6.58 -7.57
CA ARG A 59 -22.26 -7.41 -6.36
C ARG A 59 -23.41 -6.97 -5.47
N ALA A 60 -23.79 -5.69 -5.51
CA ALA A 60 -25.01 -5.15 -4.92
C ALA A 60 -26.28 -5.39 -5.78
N LYS A 61 -26.20 -6.20 -6.83
CA LYS A 61 -27.30 -6.56 -7.73
C LYS A 61 -27.86 -5.41 -8.56
N MET A 62 -27.09 -4.34 -8.74
CA MET A 62 -27.46 -3.25 -9.64
C MET A 62 -27.36 -3.70 -11.10
N THR A 63 -28.23 -3.16 -11.96
CA THR A 63 -28.19 -3.43 -13.40
C THR A 63 -27.08 -2.63 -14.08
N VAL A 64 -26.63 -3.07 -15.26
CA VAL A 64 -25.60 -2.37 -16.04
C VAL A 64 -26.00 -0.92 -16.33
N SER A 65 -27.30 -0.66 -16.61
CA SER A 65 -27.81 0.70 -16.86
C SER A 65 -27.69 1.59 -15.61
N GLN A 66 -28.07 1.09 -14.44
CA GLN A 66 -27.95 1.84 -13.18
C GLN A 66 -26.48 2.17 -12.86
N ILE A 67 -25.58 1.20 -13.06
CA ILE A 67 -24.15 1.38 -12.85
C ILE A 67 -23.59 2.44 -13.81
N ALA A 68 -23.98 2.36 -15.09
CA ALA A 68 -23.56 3.31 -16.12
C ALA A 68 -23.99 4.75 -15.79
N GLU A 69 -25.24 4.91 -15.37
CA GLU A 69 -25.81 6.19 -14.94
C GLU A 69 -25.07 6.75 -13.72
N GLU A 70 -24.89 5.96 -12.65
CA GLU A 70 -24.21 6.41 -11.43
C GLU A 70 -22.74 6.78 -11.65
N LEU A 71 -22.04 6.03 -12.52
CA LEU A 71 -20.61 6.24 -12.78
C LEU A 71 -20.35 7.26 -13.90
N GLY A 72 -21.40 7.75 -14.57
CA GLY A 72 -21.26 8.66 -15.71
C GLY A 72 -20.51 8.02 -16.89
N ARG A 73 -20.69 6.71 -17.11
CA ARG A 73 -20.03 5.95 -18.20
C ARG A 73 -21.08 5.28 -19.09
N THR A 74 -20.67 4.82 -20.27
CA THR A 74 -21.59 4.08 -21.15
C THR A 74 -21.79 2.65 -20.63
N GLU A 75 -22.95 2.05 -20.91
CA GLU A 75 -23.20 0.64 -20.59
C GLU A 75 -22.17 -0.30 -21.25
N ALA A 76 -21.70 0.05 -22.45
CA ALA A 76 -20.68 -0.72 -23.15
C ALA A 76 -19.36 -0.75 -22.36
N THR A 77 -18.93 0.40 -21.84
CA THR A 77 -17.74 0.51 -20.98
C THR A 77 -17.91 -0.33 -19.71
N ILE A 78 -19.04 -0.19 -19.00
CA ILE A 78 -19.32 -0.98 -17.79
C ILE A 78 -19.31 -2.48 -18.09
N ARG A 79 -19.99 -2.92 -19.15
CA ARG A 79 -20.05 -4.33 -19.56
C ARG A 79 -18.66 -4.87 -19.88
N ASN A 80 -17.81 -4.10 -20.55
CA ASN A 80 -16.45 -4.52 -20.87
C ASN A 80 -15.58 -4.71 -19.62
N HIS A 81 -15.70 -3.82 -18.62
CA HIS A 81 -15.01 -3.99 -17.34
C HIS A 81 -15.53 -5.21 -16.57
N LEU A 82 -16.85 -5.35 -16.39
CA LEU A 82 -17.46 -6.47 -15.66
C LEU A 82 -17.14 -7.84 -16.29
N GLN A 83 -17.11 -7.91 -17.63
CA GLN A 83 -16.77 -9.14 -18.35
C GLN A 83 -15.25 -9.42 -18.37
N GLY A 84 -14.41 -8.54 -17.82
CA GLY A 84 -12.96 -8.67 -17.85
C GLY A 84 -12.34 -8.54 -19.25
N LYS A 85 -13.04 -7.87 -20.18
CA LYS A 85 -12.52 -7.58 -21.54
C LYS A 85 -11.46 -6.50 -21.53
N THR A 86 -11.49 -5.62 -20.54
CA THR A 86 -10.43 -4.63 -20.30
C THR A 86 -9.41 -5.19 -19.32
N ARG A 87 -8.16 -4.73 -19.43
CA ARG A 87 -7.09 -5.16 -18.51
C ARG A 87 -7.40 -4.80 -17.06
N ALA A 88 -7.95 -3.60 -16.82
CA ALA A 88 -8.40 -3.17 -15.49
C ALA A 88 -9.55 -4.06 -14.96
N GLY A 89 -10.52 -4.40 -15.82
CA GLY A 89 -11.62 -5.30 -15.45
C GLY A 89 -11.14 -6.70 -15.07
N GLN A 90 -10.20 -7.26 -15.83
CA GLN A 90 -9.56 -8.53 -15.51
C GLN A 90 -8.85 -8.46 -14.14
N ILE A 91 -8.05 -7.41 -13.92
CA ILE A 91 -7.29 -7.24 -12.67
C ILE A 91 -8.22 -7.17 -11.45
N VAL A 92 -9.26 -6.34 -11.51
CA VAL A 92 -10.21 -6.15 -10.42
C VAL A 92 -10.98 -7.44 -10.13
N ARG A 93 -11.36 -8.20 -11.17
CA ARG A 93 -12.05 -9.47 -10.99
C ARG A 93 -11.17 -10.52 -10.33
N GLU A 94 -9.91 -10.65 -10.76
CA GLU A 94 -8.93 -11.53 -10.12
C GLU A 94 -8.67 -11.12 -8.65
N THR A 95 -8.65 -9.81 -8.36
CA THR A 95 -8.55 -9.28 -7.00
C THR A 95 -9.77 -9.65 -6.16
N PHE A 96 -10.98 -9.52 -6.70
CA PHE A 96 -12.21 -9.96 -6.02
C PHE A 96 -12.21 -11.46 -5.73
N GLU A 97 -11.81 -12.28 -6.71
CA GLU A 97 -11.72 -13.74 -6.56
C GLU A 97 -10.68 -14.16 -5.50
N ARG A 98 -9.59 -13.40 -5.32
CA ARG A 98 -8.65 -13.58 -4.20
C ARG A 98 -9.28 -13.20 -2.87
N ILE A 99 -9.85 -12.00 -2.77
CA ILE A 99 -10.52 -11.53 -1.55
C ILE A 99 -11.63 -12.49 -1.10
N ALA A 100 -12.37 -13.08 -2.04
CA ALA A 100 -13.41 -14.06 -1.76
C ALA A 100 -12.88 -15.39 -1.22
N ARG A 101 -11.63 -15.76 -1.54
CA ARG A 101 -10.99 -17.00 -1.07
C ARG A 101 -10.21 -16.79 0.22
N ASP A 102 -9.44 -15.70 0.28
CA ASP A 102 -8.38 -15.50 1.27
C ASP A 102 -8.79 -14.48 2.36
N GLY A 103 -9.91 -13.78 2.18
CA GLY A 103 -10.39 -12.71 3.07
C GLY A 103 -10.10 -11.31 2.52
N ALA A 104 -10.79 -10.31 3.07
CA ALA A 104 -10.79 -8.93 2.57
C ALA A 104 -9.71 -8.03 3.20
N ASP A 105 -8.55 -8.60 3.49
CA ASP A 105 -7.42 -7.82 4.00
C ASP A 105 -6.70 -7.07 2.88
N ILE A 106 -6.05 -5.95 3.24
CA ILE A 106 -5.21 -5.20 2.30
C ILE A 106 -3.93 -6.03 2.08
N ILE A 107 -3.79 -6.54 0.86
CA ILE A 107 -2.59 -7.25 0.42
C ILE A 107 -1.52 -6.20 0.13
N LEU A 108 -0.56 -6.10 1.05
CA LEU A 108 0.63 -5.29 0.84
C LEU A 108 1.53 -5.99 -0.19
N PRO A 109 2.12 -5.25 -1.15
CA PRO A 109 3.14 -5.79 -2.04
C PRO A 109 4.28 -6.39 -1.21
N THR A 110 4.95 -7.43 -1.72
CA THR A 110 6.05 -8.12 -1.01
C THR A 110 7.17 -7.17 -0.56
N MET A 111 7.38 -6.06 -1.27
CA MET A 111 8.31 -4.97 -0.91
C MET A 111 7.95 -4.24 0.41
N LEU A 112 6.76 -4.50 0.95
CA LEU A 112 6.21 -3.97 2.20
C LEU A 112 5.83 -5.11 3.14
N SER A 113 6.45 -6.29 3.01
CA SER A 113 6.19 -7.41 3.92
C SER A 113 6.45 -6.97 5.36
N SER A 114 5.51 -7.30 6.26
CA SER A 114 5.62 -6.96 7.69
C SER A 114 6.92 -7.48 8.32
N GLU A 115 7.50 -8.55 7.77
CA GLU A 115 8.77 -9.13 8.22
C GLU A 115 10.00 -8.34 7.78
N GLU A 116 9.99 -7.75 6.58
CA GLU A 116 11.06 -6.85 6.16
C GLU A 116 10.98 -5.53 6.93
N ILE A 117 9.77 -5.02 7.17
CA ILE A 117 9.53 -3.86 8.03
C ILE A 117 9.96 -4.14 9.47
N SER A 118 9.67 -5.33 10.02
CA SER A 118 10.10 -5.71 11.36
C SER A 118 11.63 -5.83 11.44
N ARG A 119 12.25 -6.50 10.46
CA ARG A 119 13.71 -6.62 10.39
C ARG A 119 14.39 -5.25 10.32
N LEU A 120 13.90 -4.36 9.47
CA LEU A 120 14.43 -3.00 9.34
C LEU A 120 14.27 -2.18 10.62
N LYS A 121 13.17 -2.37 11.38
CA LYS A 121 13.00 -1.76 12.70
C LYS A 121 14.01 -2.27 13.72
N ASP A 122 14.23 -3.59 13.76
CA ASP A 122 15.19 -4.22 14.68
C ASP A 122 16.64 -3.84 14.35
N GLU A 123 16.98 -3.69 13.06
CA GLU A 123 18.28 -3.17 12.62
C GLU A 123 18.45 -1.70 12.99
N LEU A 124 17.43 -0.87 12.77
CA LEU A 124 17.48 0.55 13.11
C LEU A 124 17.67 0.78 14.61
N GLU A 125 17.02 -0.02 15.46
CA GLU A 125 17.14 0.10 16.92
C GLU A 125 18.51 -0.34 17.43
N ARG A 126 19.08 -1.42 16.86
CA ARG A 126 20.46 -1.84 17.14
C ARG A 126 21.48 -0.78 16.76
N GLU A 127 21.33 -0.21 15.56
CA GLU A 127 22.22 0.83 15.05
C GLU A 127 22.17 2.10 15.93
N LYS A 128 20.98 2.49 16.41
CA LYS A 128 20.83 3.60 17.37
C LYS A 128 21.56 3.35 18.68
N LYS A 129 21.42 2.15 19.26
CA LYS A 129 22.16 1.77 20.49
C LYS A 129 23.66 1.82 20.29
N LEU A 130 24.16 1.20 19.22
CA LEU A 130 25.58 1.20 18.87
C LEU A 130 26.12 2.63 18.71
N ARG A 131 25.38 3.51 18.02
CA ARG A 131 25.74 4.92 17.89
C ARG A 131 25.81 5.63 19.23
N GLN A 132 24.87 5.36 20.13
CA GLN A 132 24.84 6.00 21.44
C GLN A 132 25.98 5.52 22.35
N GLU A 133 26.28 4.22 22.35
CA GLU A 133 27.44 3.65 23.04
C GLU A 133 28.76 4.22 22.50
N MET A 134 28.89 4.31 21.17
CA MET A 134 30.06 4.91 20.52
C MET A 134 30.23 6.38 20.90
N GLN A 135 29.13 7.12 21.00
CA GLN A 135 29.14 8.53 21.38
C GLN A 135 29.62 8.72 22.82
N VAL A 136 29.12 7.90 23.76
CA VAL A 136 29.58 7.91 25.16
C VAL A 136 31.06 7.55 25.24
N PHE A 137 31.51 6.52 24.53
CA PHE A 137 32.91 6.11 24.51
C PHE A 137 33.82 7.22 23.97
N LEU A 138 33.41 7.91 22.90
CA LEU A 138 34.14 9.05 22.35
C LEU A 138 34.25 10.20 23.35
N GLU A 139 33.18 10.50 24.09
CA GLU A 139 33.19 11.54 25.13
C GLU A 139 34.16 11.18 26.27
N GLU A 140 34.18 9.93 26.71
CA GLU A 140 35.10 9.44 27.75
C GLU A 140 36.55 9.45 27.30
N ALA A 141 36.82 9.00 26.06
CA ALA A 141 38.16 9.04 25.47
C ALA A 141 38.65 10.49 25.35
N HIS A 142 37.81 11.39 24.86
CA HIS A 142 38.13 12.81 24.76
C HIS A 142 38.42 13.44 26.13
N ARG A 143 37.61 13.12 27.15
CA ARG A 143 37.82 13.58 28.53
C ARG A 143 39.15 13.07 29.09
N THR A 144 39.46 11.79 28.89
CA THR A 144 40.69 11.17 29.38
C THR A 144 41.93 11.78 28.73
N LEU A 145 41.91 11.95 27.40
CA LEU A 145 42.97 12.63 26.66
C LEU A 145 43.17 14.07 27.14
N SER A 146 42.09 14.81 27.34
CA SER A 146 42.15 16.20 27.86
C SER A 146 42.80 16.26 29.25
N GLN A 147 42.45 15.32 30.13
CA GLN A 147 43.06 15.21 31.46
C GLN A 147 44.55 14.87 31.39
N LEU A 148 44.95 13.93 30.51
CA LEU A 148 46.35 13.56 30.32
C LEU A 148 47.17 14.73 29.78
N LEU A 149 46.67 15.43 28.77
CA LEU A 149 47.31 16.64 28.24
C LEU A 149 47.52 17.70 29.33
N SER A 150 46.48 17.98 30.13
CA SER A 150 46.60 18.95 31.23
C SER A 150 47.61 18.55 32.30
N LYS A 151 47.83 17.24 32.53
CA LYS A 151 48.84 16.74 33.46
C LYS A 151 50.25 16.90 32.88
N ILE A 152 50.42 16.62 31.57
CA ILE A 152 51.70 16.81 30.87
C ILE A 152 52.08 18.29 30.89
N ASP A 153 51.15 19.19 30.57
CA ASP A 153 51.41 20.64 30.58
C ASP A 153 51.87 21.14 31.96
N ARG A 154 51.30 20.60 33.05
CA ARG A 154 51.72 20.92 34.43
C ARG A 154 53.09 20.36 34.81
N LEU A 155 53.55 19.29 34.18
CA LEU A 155 54.86 18.69 34.43
C LEU A 155 55.98 19.37 33.62
N MET A 156 55.62 20.08 32.54
CA MET A 156 56.57 20.80 31.69
C MET A 156 56.65 22.31 31.99
N ALA A 157 55.83 22.82 32.92
CA ALA A 157 55.87 24.19 33.43
C ALA A 157 56.70 24.28 34.72
#